data_AF-A0A1V5GP67-F1
#
_entry.id   AF-A0A1V5GP67-F1
#
_cell.length_a   1.000
_cell.length_b   1.000
_cell.length_c   1.000
_cell.angle_alpha   90.00
_cell.angle_beta   90.00
_cell.angle_gamma   90.00
#
_symmetry.space_group_name_H-M   'P 1'
#
loop_
_entity.id
_entity.type
_entity.pdbx_description
1 polymer ?
#
loop_
_entity_poly.entity_id
_entity_poly.type
_entity_poly.pdbx_seq_one_letter_code
_entity_poly.pdbx_strand_id
1 'polypeptide(L)'
;MNKHERELVVLERIVNDKRKNEKTGLYIGIPMFLAAGSMLTYIAYTMTGSLLACLAAAALTIAIIALLVRDYLTIEKKIDAMYPPLGISTDEEMEAILESSRRITNTVFMSDRYLINFDEMRVIQLCDIKKVKPVDVKNDDYTSYMLKLVMNNGKNMQIAFSGKNPRNDAVKLLSTYSGLVDGQKYIN
;
A
#
# COMPACT_ATOMS: atom_id res chain seq x y z
N MET A 1 -9.49 26.53 -5.77
CA MET A 1 -9.17 25.15 -5.42
C MET A 1 -9.32 24.95 -3.92
N ASN A 2 -10.45 24.32 -3.54
CA ASN A 2 -10.82 24.10 -2.15
C ASN A 2 -9.90 23.06 -1.50
N LYS A 3 -9.83 23.00 -0.16
CA LYS A 3 -8.94 22.07 0.56
C LYS A 3 -9.25 20.59 0.20
N HIS A 4 -10.52 20.29 -0.06
CA HIS A 4 -11.01 18.96 -0.42
C HIS A 4 -10.60 18.50 -1.83
N GLU A 5 -10.67 19.40 -2.83
CA GLU A 5 -10.18 19.12 -4.19
C GLU A 5 -8.68 18.80 -4.19
N ARG A 6 -7.91 19.40 -3.26
CA ARG A 6 -6.48 19.08 -3.09
C ARG A 6 -6.23 17.70 -2.50
N GLU A 7 -7.13 17.18 -1.66
CA GLU A 7 -6.95 15.87 -1.01
C GLU A 7 -7.31 14.72 -1.96
N LEU A 8 -8.37 14.88 -2.76
CA LEU A 8 -8.74 14.00 -3.87
C LEU A 8 -7.64 13.89 -4.93
N VAL A 9 -7.12 15.03 -5.41
CA VAL A 9 -6.03 15.04 -6.41
C VAL A 9 -4.77 14.35 -5.89
N VAL A 10 -4.50 14.41 -4.58
CA VAL A 10 -3.36 13.71 -3.98
C VAL A 10 -3.60 12.20 -3.89
N LEU A 11 -4.83 11.77 -3.60
CA LEU A 11 -5.23 10.36 -3.61
C LEU A 11 -5.18 9.75 -5.01
N GLU A 12 -5.80 10.44 -5.97
CA GLU A 12 -5.78 10.06 -7.37
C GLU A 12 -4.32 10.01 -7.86
N ARG A 13 -3.47 10.96 -7.47
CA ARG A 13 -2.02 10.88 -7.71
C ARG A 13 -1.37 9.69 -7.02
N ILE A 14 -1.67 9.36 -5.76
CA ILE A 14 -1.01 8.23 -5.07
C ILE A 14 -1.39 6.90 -5.71
N VAL A 15 -2.69 6.70 -6.00
CA VAL A 15 -3.19 5.48 -6.65
C VAL A 15 -2.69 5.42 -8.10
N ASN A 16 -2.77 6.53 -8.84
CA ASN A 16 -2.25 6.59 -10.21
C ASN A 16 -0.74 6.49 -10.26
N ASP A 17 0.04 7.06 -9.34
CA ASP A 17 1.49 6.94 -9.32
C ASP A 17 1.90 5.51 -8.97
N LYS A 18 1.20 4.83 -8.04
CA LYS A 18 1.44 3.40 -7.78
C LYS A 18 1.08 2.54 -8.99
N ARG A 19 -0.09 2.73 -9.60
CA ARG A 19 -0.51 2.02 -10.83
C ARG A 19 0.43 2.34 -12.00
N LYS A 20 0.86 3.61 -12.16
CA LYS A 20 1.67 4.09 -13.28
C LYS A 20 3.13 3.69 -13.15
N ASN A 21 3.75 3.76 -11.97
CA ASN A 21 5.14 3.34 -11.80
C ASN A 21 5.32 1.86 -12.11
N GLU A 22 4.35 1.01 -11.75
CA GLU A 22 4.41 -0.42 -12.07
C GLU A 22 3.97 -0.75 -13.49
N LYS A 23 2.95 -0.07 -14.05
CA LYS A 23 2.65 -0.16 -15.49
C LYS A 23 3.86 0.26 -16.31
N THR A 24 4.55 1.33 -15.91
CA THR A 24 5.79 1.78 -16.56
C THR A 24 6.89 0.72 -16.45
N GLY A 25 7.02 0.07 -15.28
CA GLY A 25 7.88 -1.10 -15.10
C GLY A 25 7.53 -2.27 -16.01
N LEU A 26 6.26 -2.51 -16.31
CA LEU A 26 5.80 -3.56 -17.22
C LEU A 26 6.01 -3.19 -18.70
N TYR A 27 5.58 -1.99 -19.09
CA TYR A 27 5.64 -1.49 -20.48
C TYR A 27 7.07 -1.23 -20.94
N ILE A 28 7.98 -0.87 -20.04
CA ILE A 28 9.40 -0.66 -20.36
C ILE A 28 10.20 -1.93 -20.03
N GLY A 29 9.95 -2.56 -18.89
CA GLY A 29 10.73 -3.71 -18.41
C GLY A 29 10.54 -4.94 -19.29
N ILE A 30 9.31 -5.33 -19.65
CA ILE A 30 9.09 -6.55 -20.45
C ILE A 30 9.82 -6.47 -21.81
N PRO A 31 9.67 -5.40 -22.63
CA PRO A 31 10.42 -5.28 -23.87
C PRO A 31 11.94 -5.23 -23.66
N MET A 32 12.41 -4.55 -22.61
CA MET A 32 13.83 -4.45 -22.29
C MET A 32 14.44 -5.80 -21.89
N PHE A 33 13.73 -6.60 -21.08
CA PHE A 33 14.15 -7.95 -20.70
C PHE A 33 14.04 -8.95 -21.85
N LEU A 34 13.07 -8.81 -22.75
CA LEU A 34 13.01 -9.60 -23.99
C LEU A 34 14.19 -9.28 -24.93
N ALA A 35 14.57 -8.00 -25.07
CA ALA A 35 15.74 -7.60 -25.85
C ALA A 35 17.06 -8.07 -25.20
N ALA A 36 17.20 -7.91 -23.88
CA ALA A 36 18.37 -8.40 -23.15
C ALA A 36 18.46 -9.94 -23.18
N GLY A 37 17.33 -10.64 -23.05
CA GLY A 37 17.25 -12.09 -23.08
C GLY A 37 17.58 -12.69 -24.44
N SER A 38 17.10 -12.07 -25.52
CA SER A 38 17.45 -12.47 -26.89
C SER A 38 18.95 -12.24 -27.18
N MET A 39 19.52 -11.13 -26.70
CA MET A 39 20.96 -10.86 -26.80
C MET A 39 21.80 -11.85 -25.97
N LEU A 40 21.37 -12.20 -24.75
CA LEU A 40 22.02 -13.22 -23.91
C LEU A 40 21.97 -14.61 -24.54
N THR A 41 20.85 -14.96 -25.17
CA THR A 41 20.70 -16.24 -25.89
C THR A 41 21.63 -16.29 -27.11
N TYR A 42 21.76 -15.17 -27.85
CA TYR A 42 22.69 -15.04 -28.97
C TYR A 42 24.16 -15.13 -28.52
N ILE A 43 24.53 -14.46 -27.43
CA ILE A 43 25.88 -14.54 -26.84
C ILE A 43 26.17 -15.97 -26.37
N ALA A 44 25.23 -16.61 -25.68
CA ALA A 44 25.38 -18.00 -25.24
C ALA A 44 25.58 -18.95 -26.44
N TYR A 45 24.81 -18.77 -27.51
CA TYR A 45 24.94 -19.55 -28.75
C TYR A 45 26.32 -19.35 -29.40
N THR A 46 26.76 -18.10 -29.55
CA THR A 46 28.04 -17.77 -30.23
C THR A 46 29.28 -18.13 -29.39
N MET A 47 29.21 -18.07 -28.06
CA MET A 47 30.35 -18.38 -27.19
C MET A 47 30.49 -19.86 -26.85
N THR A 48 29.38 -20.59 -26.69
CA THR A 48 29.42 -21.97 -26.17
C THR A 48 29.00 -23.01 -27.20
N GLY A 49 28.29 -22.62 -28.28
CA GLY A 49 27.67 -23.53 -29.24
C GLY A 49 26.65 -24.49 -28.63
N SER A 50 26.31 -24.32 -27.35
CA SER A 50 25.52 -25.27 -26.57
C SER A 50 24.05 -24.86 -26.54
N LEU A 51 23.20 -25.76 -27.04
CA LEU A 51 21.74 -25.62 -26.93
C LEU A 51 21.29 -25.47 -25.48
N LEU A 52 21.98 -26.13 -24.54
CA LEU A 52 21.66 -26.08 -23.11
C LEU A 52 21.88 -24.67 -22.52
N ALA A 53 22.94 -23.98 -22.95
CA ALA A 53 23.23 -22.60 -22.51
C ALA A 53 22.18 -21.61 -23.06
N CYS A 54 21.72 -21.83 -24.30
CA CYS A 54 20.66 -21.04 -24.92
C CYS A 54 19.32 -21.23 -24.18
N LEU A 55 18.98 -22.48 -23.83
CA LEU A 55 17.77 -22.81 -23.08
C LEU A 55 17.80 -22.22 -21.66
N ALA A 56 18.95 -22.24 -20.98
CA ALA A 56 19.12 -21.63 -19.67
C ALA A 56 18.94 -20.10 -19.71
N ALA A 57 19.49 -19.41 -20.72
CA ALA A 57 19.32 -17.98 -20.91
C ALA A 57 17.85 -17.61 -21.18
N ALA A 58 17.17 -18.35 -22.06
CA ALA A 58 15.76 -18.15 -22.35
C ALA A 58 14.86 -18.40 -21.10
N ALA A 59 15.14 -19.47 -20.34
CA ALA A 59 14.41 -19.78 -19.12
C ALA A 59 14.57 -18.68 -18.05
N LEU A 60 15.77 -18.11 -17.91
CA LEU A 60 16.03 -16.99 -17.01
C LEU A 60 15.23 -15.74 -17.40
N THR A 61 15.18 -15.40 -18.68
CA THR A 61 14.38 -14.27 -19.19
C THR A 61 12.90 -14.45 -18.90
N ILE A 62 12.35 -15.65 -19.15
CA ILE A 62 10.95 -15.97 -18.87
C ILE A 62 10.66 -15.85 -17.36
N ALA A 63 11.56 -16.33 -16.51
CA ALA A 63 11.40 -16.25 -15.06
C ALA A 63 11.34 -14.79 -14.56
N ILE A 64 12.19 -13.90 -15.09
CA ILE A 64 12.19 -12.47 -14.72
C ILE A 64 10.89 -11.79 -15.16
N ILE A 65 10.42 -12.06 -16.38
CA ILE A 65 9.16 -11.52 -16.89
C ILE A 65 7.98 -12.03 -16.06
N ALA A 66 7.98 -13.32 -15.69
CA ALA A 66 6.94 -13.90 -14.85
C ALA A 66 6.89 -13.25 -13.45
N LEU A 67 8.04 -12.88 -12.88
CA LEU A 67 8.10 -12.14 -11.62
C LEU A 67 7.51 -10.74 -11.76
N LEU A 68 7.87 -9.99 -12.81
CA LEU A 68 7.31 -8.65 -13.07
C LEU A 68 5.79 -8.67 -13.26
N VAL A 69 5.27 -9.66 -14.01
CA VAL A 69 3.83 -9.85 -14.19
C VAL A 69 3.14 -10.26 -12.88
N ARG A 70 3.77 -11.14 -12.09
CA ARG A 70 3.24 -11.54 -10.78
C ARG A 70 3.13 -10.35 -9.84
N ASP A 71 4.13 -9.48 -9.78
CA ASP A 71 4.14 -8.32 -8.89
C ASP A 71 3.02 -7.35 -9.27
N TYR A 72 2.84 -7.08 -10.56
CA TYR A 72 1.72 -6.27 -11.08
C TYR A 72 0.35 -6.86 -10.72
N LEU A 73 0.13 -8.14 -11.02
CA LEU A 73 -1.13 -8.82 -10.68
C LEU A 73 -1.36 -8.88 -9.17
N THR A 74 -0.30 -8.90 -8.37
CA THR A 74 -0.40 -8.89 -6.91
C THR A 74 -0.93 -7.55 -6.41
N ILE A 75 -0.61 -6.44 -7.07
CA ILE A 75 -1.07 -5.11 -6.66
C ILE A 75 -2.49 -4.81 -7.12
N GLU A 76 -2.87 -5.21 -8.34
CA GLU A 76 -4.28 -5.18 -8.74
C GLU A 76 -5.13 -5.98 -7.75
N LYS A 77 -4.72 -7.23 -7.44
CA LYS A 77 -5.40 -8.05 -6.43
C LYS A 77 -5.45 -7.40 -5.04
N LYS A 78 -4.41 -6.66 -4.64
CA LYS A 78 -4.40 -5.95 -3.34
C LYS A 78 -5.36 -4.77 -3.33
N ILE A 79 -5.47 -4.03 -4.43
CA ILE A 79 -6.43 -2.93 -4.57
C ILE A 79 -7.86 -3.52 -4.58
N ASP A 80 -8.10 -4.55 -5.38
CA ASP A 80 -9.40 -5.22 -5.45
C ASP A 80 -9.79 -5.82 -4.08
N ALA A 81 -8.82 -6.33 -3.32
CA ALA A 81 -9.07 -6.84 -1.97
C ALA A 81 -9.51 -5.76 -0.96
N MET A 82 -9.36 -4.47 -1.27
CA MET A 82 -9.88 -3.38 -0.45
C MET A 82 -11.39 -3.18 -0.63
N TYR A 83 -12.00 -3.67 -1.71
CA TYR A 83 -13.37 -3.35 -2.09
C TYR A 83 -14.40 -4.19 -1.29
N PRO A 84 -14.23 -5.52 -1.12
CA PRO A 84 -15.17 -6.32 -0.34
C PRO A 84 -15.36 -5.86 1.12
N PRO A 85 -14.31 -5.49 1.88
CA PRO A 85 -14.48 -4.96 3.24
C PRO A 85 -15.29 -3.67 3.32
N LEU A 86 -15.24 -2.85 2.26
CA LEU A 86 -16.01 -1.62 2.12
C LEU A 86 -17.45 -1.88 1.62
N GLY A 87 -17.74 -3.08 1.11
CA GLY A 87 -19.02 -3.42 0.51
C GLY A 87 -19.27 -2.75 -0.84
N ILE A 88 -18.19 -2.42 -1.56
CA ILE A 88 -18.24 -1.74 -2.86
C ILE A 88 -17.71 -2.65 -3.97
N SER A 89 -17.94 -2.26 -5.22
CA SER A 89 -17.54 -3.03 -6.40
C SER A 89 -16.86 -2.19 -7.49
N THR A 90 -16.87 -0.86 -7.36
CA THR A 90 -16.37 0.06 -8.39
C THR A 90 -15.39 1.10 -7.83
N ASP A 91 -14.54 1.65 -8.71
CA ASP A 91 -13.61 2.73 -8.38
C ASP A 91 -14.36 4.02 -8.00
N GLU A 92 -15.54 4.26 -8.59
CA GLU A 92 -16.41 5.42 -8.32
C GLU A 92 -16.99 5.37 -6.88
N GLU A 93 -17.41 4.19 -6.43
CA GLU A 93 -17.87 3.99 -5.05
C GLU A 93 -16.72 4.16 -4.03
N MET A 94 -15.51 3.74 -4.39
CA MET A 94 -14.32 3.98 -3.57
C MET A 94 -14.04 5.48 -3.46
N GLU A 95 -14.15 6.22 -4.55
CA GLU A 95 -13.99 7.67 -4.58
C GLU A 95 -15.01 8.36 -3.65
N ALA A 96 -16.29 7.99 -3.71
CA ALA A 96 -17.32 8.53 -2.82
C ALA A 96 -17.06 8.26 -1.32
N ILE A 97 -16.54 7.06 -0.97
CA ILE A 97 -16.13 6.77 0.42
C ILE A 97 -14.96 7.65 0.82
N LEU A 98 -13.99 7.88 -0.07
CA LEU A 98 -12.83 8.73 0.22
C LEU A 98 -13.21 10.21 0.32
N GLU A 99 -14.16 10.68 -0.50
CA GLU A 99 -14.70 12.04 -0.44
C GLU A 99 -15.33 12.36 0.92
N SER A 100 -16.04 11.38 1.48
CA SER A 100 -16.63 11.48 2.81
C SER A 100 -15.65 11.15 3.95
N SER A 101 -14.43 10.70 3.62
CA SER A 101 -13.43 10.30 4.61
C SER A 101 -12.54 11.46 5.05
N ARG A 102 -12.20 11.47 6.34
CA ARG A 102 -11.20 12.37 6.90
C ARG A 102 -9.80 11.81 6.72
N ARG A 103 -8.88 12.64 6.22
CA ARG A 103 -7.46 12.31 6.13
C ARG A 103 -6.78 12.29 7.51
N ILE A 104 -6.10 11.19 7.84
CA ILE A 104 -5.35 10.99 9.10
C ILE A 104 -3.85 11.21 8.88
N THR A 105 -3.32 10.62 7.80
CA THR A 105 -1.95 10.83 7.32
C THR A 105 -1.97 11.02 5.82
N ASN A 106 -0.80 11.07 5.18
CA ASN A 106 -0.76 11.20 3.74
C ASN A 106 -1.42 10.03 2.99
N THR A 107 -1.45 8.86 3.62
CA THR A 107 -1.78 7.56 3.04
C THR A 107 -2.85 6.81 3.82
N VAL A 108 -3.31 7.37 4.95
CA VAL A 108 -4.37 6.80 5.80
C VAL A 108 -5.55 7.74 5.88
N PHE A 109 -6.73 7.21 5.56
CA PHE A 109 -8.02 7.88 5.54
C PHE A 109 -8.99 7.15 6.46
N MET A 110 -9.88 7.89 7.10
CA MET A 110 -10.86 7.36 8.03
C MET A 110 -12.25 7.89 7.70
N SER A 111 -13.18 6.99 7.43
CA SER A 111 -14.62 7.29 7.38
C SER A 111 -15.27 6.96 8.72
N ASP A 112 -16.58 7.14 8.82
CA ASP A 112 -17.35 6.81 10.03
C ASP A 112 -17.25 5.32 10.42
N ARG A 113 -16.99 4.45 9.45
CA ARG A 113 -16.99 2.99 9.65
C ARG A 113 -15.66 2.32 9.34
N TYR A 114 -14.81 2.97 8.54
CA TYR A 114 -13.64 2.32 7.97
C TYR A 114 -12.37 3.13 8.21
N LEU A 115 -11.27 2.42 8.36
CA LEU A 115 -9.91 2.94 8.27
C LEU A 115 -9.26 2.34 7.02
N ILE A 116 -8.83 3.21 6.12
CA ILE A 116 -8.28 2.87 4.81
C ILE A 116 -6.80 3.25 4.81
N ASN A 117 -5.89 2.29 4.63
CA ASN A 117 -4.45 2.53 4.54
C ASN A 117 -3.91 2.09 3.18
N PHE A 118 -3.48 3.06 2.39
CA PHE A 118 -2.93 2.86 1.05
C PHE A 118 -1.45 2.45 1.03
N ASP A 119 -0.72 2.57 2.15
CA ASP A 119 0.63 2.03 2.26
C ASP A 119 0.60 0.51 2.36
N GLU A 120 -0.30 -0.01 3.21
CA GLU A 120 -0.49 -1.45 3.40
C GLU A 120 -1.51 -2.06 2.43
N MET A 121 -2.19 -1.24 1.61
CA MET A 121 -3.32 -1.64 0.75
C MET A 121 -4.39 -2.43 1.51
N ARG A 122 -4.85 -1.84 2.62
CA ARG A 122 -5.73 -2.52 3.57
C ARG A 122 -6.85 -1.61 4.05
N VAL A 123 -8.04 -2.19 4.12
CA VAL A 123 -9.20 -1.60 4.77
C VAL A 123 -9.53 -2.38 6.04
N ILE A 124 -9.88 -1.66 7.09
CA ILE A 124 -10.27 -2.19 8.38
C ILE A 124 -11.58 -1.52 8.81
N GLN A 125 -12.53 -2.29 9.32
CA GLN A 125 -13.69 -1.72 9.99
C GLN A 125 -13.29 -1.22 11.37
N LEU A 126 -13.76 -0.04 11.76
CA LEU A 126 -13.40 0.55 13.05
C LEU A 126 -13.88 -0.31 14.24
N CYS A 127 -14.99 -1.04 14.08
CA CYS A 127 -15.49 -1.99 15.08
C CYS A 127 -14.59 -3.22 15.27
N ASP A 128 -13.73 -3.54 14.30
CA ASP A 128 -12.77 -4.64 14.43
C ASP A 128 -11.54 -4.25 15.25
N ILE A 129 -11.36 -2.96 15.55
CA ILE A 129 -10.25 -2.49 16.36
C ILE A 129 -10.56 -2.82 17.82
N LYS A 130 -9.69 -3.62 18.44
CA LYS A 130 -9.77 -3.96 19.86
C LYS A 130 -9.10 -2.92 20.74
N LYS A 131 -7.97 -2.38 20.28
CA LYS A 131 -7.16 -1.44 21.05
C LYS A 131 -6.30 -0.56 20.17
N VAL A 132 -6.19 0.71 20.57
CA VAL A 132 -5.31 1.71 19.97
C VAL A 132 -4.18 2.02 20.96
N LYS A 133 -2.92 1.93 20.53
CA LYS A 133 -1.75 2.21 21.36
C LYS A 133 -0.78 3.16 20.65
N PRO A 134 -0.47 4.34 21.22
CA PRO A 134 0.66 5.13 20.75
C PRO A 134 1.97 4.41 21.09
N VAL A 135 2.92 4.42 20.15
CA VAL A 135 4.25 3.83 20.29
C VAL A 135 5.27 4.89 19.85
N ASP A 136 6.28 5.13 20.67
CA ASP A 136 7.45 5.92 20.32
C ASP A 136 8.62 4.95 20.10
N VAL A 137 9.17 4.91 18.89
CA VAL A 137 10.38 4.14 18.60
C VAL A 137 11.55 5.11 18.50
N LYS A 138 12.44 5.05 19.49
CA LYS A 138 13.67 5.84 19.51
C LYS A 138 14.76 5.08 18.76
N ASN A 139 15.28 5.69 17.71
CA ASN A 139 16.56 5.35 17.10
C ASN A 139 17.59 6.39 17.53
N ASP A 140 18.88 6.09 17.35
CA ASP A 140 19.99 6.93 17.83
C ASP A 140 19.89 8.40 17.37
N ASP A 141 19.39 8.63 16.15
CA ASP A 141 19.32 9.97 15.54
C ASP A 141 17.89 10.56 15.45
N TYR A 142 16.83 9.78 15.69
CA TYR A 142 15.46 10.25 15.55
C TYR A 142 14.42 9.42 16.30
N THR A 143 13.29 10.03 16.62
CA THR A 143 12.12 9.33 17.19
C THR A 143 11.05 9.14 16.12
N SER A 144 10.66 7.89 15.86
CA SER A 144 9.51 7.54 15.03
C SER A 144 8.25 7.50 15.88
N TYR A 145 7.24 8.28 15.49
CA TYR A 145 5.94 8.32 16.16
C TYR A 145 4.99 7.36 15.45
N MET A 146 4.64 6.26 16.10
CA MET A 146 3.77 5.23 15.51
C MET A 146 2.49 5.04 16.31
N LEU A 147 1.43 4.63 15.62
CA LEU A 147 0.18 4.20 16.20
C LEU A 147 -0.03 2.72 15.89
N LYS A 148 -0.08 1.90 16.94
CA LYS A 148 -0.35 0.47 16.81
C LYS A 148 -1.84 0.21 17.07
N LEU A 149 -2.49 -0.37 16.07
CA LEU A 149 -3.87 -0.86 16.15
C LEU A 149 -3.84 -2.38 16.36
N VAL A 150 -4.49 -2.84 17.41
CA VAL A 150 -4.69 -4.26 17.71
C VAL A 150 -6.11 -4.61 17.30
N MET A 151 -6.25 -5.61 16.44
CA MET A 151 -7.54 -6.06 15.90
C MET A 151 -8.15 -7.17 16.76
N ASN A 152 -9.47 -7.34 16.68
CA ASN A 152 -10.20 -8.41 17.37
C ASN A 152 -9.73 -9.82 16.96
N ASN A 153 -9.31 -9.98 15.69
CA ASN A 153 -8.76 -11.22 15.15
C ASN A 153 -7.27 -11.47 15.51
N GLY A 154 -6.69 -10.67 16.42
CA GLY A 154 -5.29 -10.82 16.85
C GLY A 154 -4.24 -10.24 15.90
N LYS A 155 -4.63 -9.77 14.69
CA LYS A 155 -3.72 -9.07 13.79
C LYS A 155 -3.40 -7.68 14.33
N ASN A 156 -2.25 -7.15 13.93
CA ASN A 156 -1.86 -5.77 14.25
C ASN A 156 -1.70 -4.96 12.96
N MET A 157 -1.81 -3.65 13.09
CA MET A 157 -1.50 -2.68 12.05
C MET A 157 -0.72 -1.52 12.69
N GLN A 158 0.19 -0.92 11.94
CA GLN A 158 0.96 0.23 12.41
C GLN A 158 0.82 1.39 11.44
N ILE A 159 0.66 2.59 11.98
CA ILE A 159 0.57 3.83 11.20
C ILE A 159 1.65 4.76 11.68
N ALA A 160 2.53 5.18 10.77
CA ALA A 160 3.59 6.13 11.06
C ALA A 160 3.05 7.57 10.96
N PHE A 161 3.54 8.44 11.85
CA PHE A 161 3.21 9.86 11.92
C PHE A 161 4.49 10.69 11.90
N SER A 162 4.38 11.89 11.33
CA SER A 162 5.49 12.86 11.29
C SER A 162 5.81 13.48 12.65
N GLY A 163 4.97 13.27 13.67
CA GLY A 163 5.15 13.88 14.98
C GLY A 163 4.25 13.31 16.07
N LYS A 164 4.58 13.62 17.32
CA LYS A 164 3.82 13.23 18.51
C LYS A 164 2.38 13.78 18.51
N ASN A 165 2.21 15.06 18.18
CA ASN A 165 0.92 15.74 18.17
C ASN A 165 -0.07 15.14 17.15
N PRO A 166 0.27 15.01 15.85
CA PRO A 166 -0.65 14.43 14.88
C PRO A 166 -0.99 12.96 15.18
N ARG A 167 -0.06 12.19 15.75
CA ARG A 167 -0.35 10.84 16.26
C ARG A 167 -1.38 10.88 17.39
N ASN A 168 -1.17 11.74 18.39
CA ASN A 168 -2.07 11.84 19.53
C ASN A 168 -3.46 12.30 19.09
N ASP A 169 -3.57 13.22 18.13
CA ASP A 169 -4.84 13.63 17.54
C ASP A 169 -5.55 12.46 16.84
N ALA A 170 -4.80 11.64 16.10
CA ALA A 170 -5.32 10.42 15.50
C ALA A 170 -5.79 9.39 16.54
N VAL A 171 -5.10 9.25 17.68
CA VAL A 171 -5.55 8.42 18.81
C VAL A 171 -6.91 8.92 19.31
N LYS A 172 -7.07 10.23 19.53
CA LYS A 172 -8.35 10.79 20.02
C LYS A 172 -9.47 10.46 19.05
N LEU A 173 -9.22 10.75 17.77
CA LEU A 173 -10.19 10.54 16.70
C LEU A 173 -10.60 9.06 16.61
N LEU A 174 -9.64 8.15 16.50
CA LEU A 174 -9.91 6.72 16.41
C LEU A 174 -10.62 6.19 17.65
N SER A 175 -10.26 6.65 18.85
CA SER A 175 -10.92 6.24 20.09
C SER A 175 -12.38 6.69 20.14
N THR A 176 -12.69 7.87 19.62
CA THR A 176 -14.07 8.39 19.53
C THR A 176 -14.92 7.56 18.58
N TYR A 177 -14.42 7.28 17.37
CA TYR A 177 -15.22 6.59 16.35
C TYR A 177 -15.29 5.06 16.53
N SER A 178 -14.27 4.45 17.15
CA SER A 178 -14.29 3.01 17.48
C SER A 178 -14.99 2.70 18.80
N GLY A 179 -15.37 3.71 19.60
CA GLY A 179 -15.92 3.52 20.94
C GLY A 179 -14.91 2.97 21.96
N LEU A 180 -13.62 2.94 21.63
CA LEU A 180 -12.57 2.38 22.48
C LEU A 180 -12.14 3.36 23.58
N VAL A 181 -12.62 3.10 24.80
CA VAL A 181 -12.28 3.87 26.01
C VAL A 181 -10.77 3.84 26.32
N ASP A 182 -10.07 2.78 25.92
CA ASP A 182 -8.66 2.55 26.27
C ASP A 182 -7.68 3.52 25.57
N GLY A 183 -8.05 4.10 24.43
CA GLY A 183 -7.22 5.09 23.73
C GLY A 183 -7.32 6.50 24.34
N GLN A 184 -8.40 6.81 25.05
CA GLN A 184 -8.58 8.10 25.73
C GLN A 184 -7.64 8.30 26.93
N LYS A 185 -7.13 7.20 27.52
CA LYS A 185 -6.16 7.24 28.62
C LYS A 185 -4.82 7.87 28.23
N TYR A 186 -4.52 7.96 26.93
CA TYR A 186 -3.26 8.50 26.39
C TYR A 186 -3.37 9.95 25.91
N ILE A 187 -4.51 10.60 26.18
CA ILE A 187 -4.83 11.95 25.71
C ILE A 187 -4.37 13.06 26.69
N ASN A 188 -3.99 12.68 27.92
CA ASN A 188 -3.52 13.60 28.97
C ASN A 188 -2.01 13.45 29.19
#